data_AF-A0A424TE38-F1
#
_entry.id   AF-A0A424TE38-F1
#
_cell.length_a   1.000
_cell.length_b   1.000
_cell.length_c   1.000
_cell.angle_alpha   90.00
_cell.angle_beta   90.00
_cell.angle_gamma   90.00
#
_symmetry.space_group_name_H-M   'P 1'
#
loop_
_entity.id
_entity.type
_entity.pdbx_description
1 polymer ?
#
loop_
_entity_poly.entity_id
_entity_poly.type
_entity_poly.pdbx_seq_one_letter_code
_entity_poly.pdbx_strand_id
1 'polypeptide(L)'
;MGLVIAALSGCLFGAGLLISGMLNPGKVIGFLDVTGSWDPSLAFVMGGGLIMSFVGVLMARNRSAAMDGQKINVPDGQQIDGKLILGAAIFGVGWGLAGICPGPAMAGLGSLALEFFIFMPVLIIGLLAGRFLRGAL
;
A
#
# COMPACT_ATOMS: atom_id res chain seq x y z
N MET A 1 22.97 -8.53 -6.40
CA MET A 1 21.95 -9.34 -5.71
C MET A 1 20.64 -8.57 -5.48
N GLY A 2 20.69 -7.38 -4.87
CA GLY A 2 19.50 -6.62 -4.47
C GLY A 2 18.44 -6.40 -5.55
N LEU A 3 18.84 -6.10 -6.80
CA LEU A 3 17.88 -5.89 -7.90
C LEU A 3 17.07 -7.15 -8.25
N VAL A 4 17.71 -8.33 -8.20
CA VAL A 4 17.05 -9.62 -8.46
C VAL A 4 16.05 -9.93 -7.34
N ILE A 5 16.44 -9.70 -6.08
CA ILE A 5 15.56 -9.88 -4.92
C ILE A 5 14.37 -8.92 -5.00
N ALA A 6 14.59 -7.65 -5.36
CA ALA A 6 13.54 -6.65 -5.52
C ALA A 6 12.57 -7.02 -6.66
N ALA A 7 13.09 -7.45 -7.82
CA ALA A 7 12.27 -7.87 -8.94
C ALA A 7 11.42 -9.10 -8.60
N LEU A 8 12.02 -10.13 -7.98
CA LEU A 8 11.29 -11.32 -7.53
C LEU A 8 10.22 -10.98 -6.49
N SER A 9 10.55 -10.15 -5.51
CA SER A 9 9.60 -9.72 -4.47
C SER A 9 8.45 -8.90 -5.07
N GLY A 10 8.74 -8.01 -6.02
CA GLY A 10 7.74 -7.22 -6.73
C GLY A 10 6.82 -8.07 -7.60
N CYS A 11 7.36 -9.03 -8.36
CA CYS A 11 6.57 -9.98 -9.13
C CYS A 11 5.67 -10.83 -8.23
N LEU A 12 6.19 -11.31 -7.09
CA LEU A 12 5.43 -12.14 -6.16
C LEU A 12 4.32 -11.35 -5.47
N PHE A 13 4.59 -10.08 -5.10
CA PHE A 13 3.59 -9.16 -4.59
C PHE A 13 2.51 -8.84 -5.63
N GLY A 14 2.90 -8.48 -6.86
CA GLY A 14 1.97 -8.21 -7.96
C GLY A 14 1.10 -9.41 -8.32
N ALA A 15 1.68 -10.61 -8.38
CA ALA A 15 0.93 -11.85 -8.59
C ALA A 15 -0.08 -12.10 -7.46
N GLY A 16 0.30 -11.88 -6.21
CA GLY A 16 -0.62 -11.98 -5.07
C GLY A 16 -1.79 -10.99 -5.15
N LEU A 17 -1.54 -9.75 -5.57
CA LEU A 17 -2.59 -8.75 -5.79
C LEU A 17 -3.54 -9.14 -6.93
N LEU A 18 -3.01 -9.72 -8.00
CA LEU A 18 -3.80 -10.19 -9.14
C LEU A 18 -4.69 -11.39 -8.76
N ILE A 19 -4.12 -12.39 -8.07
CA ILE A 19 -4.85 -13.60 -7.63
C ILE A 19 -5.93 -13.26 -6.60
N SER A 20 -5.66 -12.32 -5.69
CA SER A 20 -6.63 -11.89 -4.68
C SER A 20 -7.80 -11.06 -5.26
N GLY A 21 -7.65 -10.56 -6.48
CA GLY A 21 -8.63 -9.67 -7.11
C GLY A 21 -8.62 -8.25 -6.57
N MET A 22 -7.54 -7.85 -5.87
CA MET A 22 -7.39 -6.53 -5.26
C MET A 22 -7.27 -5.39 -6.29
N LEU A 23 -7.02 -5.74 -7.55
CA LEU A 23 -7.01 -4.81 -8.68
C LEU A 23 -8.42 -4.35 -9.07
N ASN A 24 -9.48 -5.01 -8.61
CA ASN A 24 -10.85 -4.59 -8.93
C ASN A 24 -11.35 -3.56 -7.90
N PRO A 25 -11.62 -2.29 -8.30
CA PRO A 25 -12.12 -1.27 -7.38
C PRO A 25 -13.44 -1.67 -6.71
N GLY A 26 -14.29 -2.42 -7.42
CA GLY A 26 -15.57 -2.91 -6.89
C GLY A 26 -15.41 -3.85 -5.70
N LYS A 27 -14.35 -4.67 -5.67
CA LYS A 27 -14.04 -5.51 -4.48
C LYS A 27 -13.62 -4.66 -3.29
N VAL A 28 -12.86 -3.60 -3.54
CA VAL A 28 -12.39 -2.70 -2.50
C VAL A 28 -13.55 -1.90 -1.90
N ILE A 29 -14.41 -1.34 -2.77
CA ILE A 29 -15.61 -0.61 -2.35
C ILE A 29 -16.59 -1.55 -1.63
N GLY A 30 -16.81 -2.76 -2.16
CA GLY A 30 -17.67 -3.76 -1.51
C GLY A 30 -17.17 -4.20 -0.13
N PHE A 31 -15.85 -4.23 0.09
CA PHE A 31 -15.30 -4.43 1.42
C PHE A 31 -15.53 -3.23 2.37
N LEU A 32 -15.60 -2.01 1.84
CA LEU A 32 -15.82 -0.81 2.64
C LEU A 32 -17.28 -0.49 2.89
N ASP A 33 -18.17 -0.99 2.05
CA ASP A 33 -19.61 -0.84 2.19
C ASP A 33 -20.16 -1.79 3.27
N VAL A 34 -19.79 -1.53 4.52
CA VAL A 34 -20.23 -2.31 5.70
C VAL A 34 -21.75 -2.18 5.92
N THR A 35 -22.39 -1.15 5.33
CA THR A 35 -23.82 -0.85 5.50
C THR A 35 -24.70 -1.40 4.38
N GLY A 36 -24.11 -1.77 3.24
CA GLY A 36 -24.82 -2.34 2.09
C GLY A 36 -24.44 -3.80 1.84
N SER A 37 -24.00 -4.11 0.62
CA SER A 37 -23.65 -5.48 0.22
C SER A 37 -22.19 -5.80 0.54
N TRP A 38 -21.90 -5.95 1.84
CA TRP A 38 -20.53 -6.12 2.32
C TRP A 38 -19.87 -7.41 1.82
N ASP A 39 -18.71 -7.30 1.16
CA ASP A 39 -17.88 -8.43 0.72
C ASP A 39 -16.66 -8.60 1.65
N PRO A 40 -16.64 -9.63 2.54
CA PRO A 40 -15.55 -9.85 3.48
C PRO A 40 -14.31 -10.50 2.84
N SER A 41 -14.32 -10.84 1.55
CA SER A 41 -13.20 -11.56 0.92
C SER A 41 -11.86 -10.81 1.02
N LEU A 42 -11.90 -9.47 1.00
CA LEU A 42 -10.70 -8.63 1.11
C LEU A 42 -10.07 -8.66 2.51
N ALA A 43 -10.86 -8.91 3.57
CA ALA A 43 -10.34 -8.98 4.93
C ALA A 43 -9.31 -10.10 5.11
N PHE A 44 -9.49 -11.24 4.44
CA PHE A 44 -8.52 -12.34 4.48
C PHE A 44 -7.20 -11.96 3.81
N VAL A 45 -7.26 -11.19 2.72
CA VAL A 45 -6.09 -10.71 1.99
C VAL A 45 -5.32 -9.68 2.82
N MET A 46 -6.03 -8.68 3.36
CA MET A 46 -5.42 -7.66 4.21
C MET A 46 -4.90 -8.25 5.52
N GLY A 47 -5.66 -9.13 6.17
CA GLY A 47 -5.25 -9.82 7.39
C GLY A 47 -4.01 -10.68 7.17
N GLY A 48 -3.97 -11.47 6.10
CA GLY A 48 -2.80 -12.27 5.74
C GLY A 48 -1.56 -11.41 5.46
N GLY A 49 -1.74 -10.32 4.72
CA GLY A 49 -0.68 -9.35 4.46
C GLY A 49 -0.15 -8.68 5.73
N LEU A 50 -1.05 -8.31 6.64
CA LEU A 50 -0.70 -7.67 7.91
C LEU A 50 0.04 -8.62 8.85
N ILE A 51 -0.40 -9.89 8.94
CA ILE A 51 0.28 -10.93 9.71
C ILE A 51 1.69 -11.18 9.14
N MET A 52 1.82 -11.32 7.83
CA MET A 52 3.13 -11.55 7.20
C MET A 52 4.07 -10.35 7.35
N SER A 53 3.54 -9.12 7.25
CA SER A 53 4.30 -7.91 7.51
C SER A 53 4.79 -7.86 8.96
N PHE A 54 3.93 -8.19 9.92
CA PHE A 54 4.27 -8.24 11.34
C PHE A 54 5.38 -9.26 11.62
N VAL A 55 5.27 -10.48 11.09
CA VAL A 55 6.30 -11.52 11.20
C VAL A 55 7.61 -11.06 10.56
N GLY A 56 7.53 -10.41 9.39
CA GLY A 56 8.69 -9.85 8.69
C GLY A 56 9.42 -8.80 9.53
N VAL A 57 8.70 -7.87 10.14
CA VAL A 57 9.27 -6.85 11.02
C VAL A 57 9.88 -7.48 12.28
N LEU A 58 9.23 -8.46 12.90
CA LEU A 58 9.77 -9.15 14.07
C LEU A 58 11.09 -9.86 13.75
N MET A 59 11.17 -10.52 12.59
CA MET A 59 12.39 -11.18 12.13
C MET A 59 13.49 -10.17 11.78
N ALA A 60 13.11 -9.04 11.18
CA ALA A 60 14.01 -7.96 10.79
C ALA A 60 14.63 -7.26 12.01
N ARG A 61 13.87 -7.10 13.12
CA ARG A 61 14.39 -6.52 14.37
C ARG A 61 15.56 -7.29 14.98
N ASN A 62 15.61 -8.59 14.78
CA ASN A 62 16.69 -9.44 15.29
C ASN A 62 17.88 -9.56 14.33
N ARG A 63 17.89 -8.80 13.22
CA ARG A 63 18.96 -8.84 12.21
C ARG A 63 19.55 -7.45 12.00
N SER A 64 20.88 -7.38 11.92
CA SER A 64 21.61 -6.13 11.65
C SER A 64 21.67 -5.79 10.15
N ALA A 65 21.52 -6.79 9.27
CA ALA A 65 21.58 -6.63 7.83
C ALA A 65 20.56 -7.53 7.10
N ALA A 66 20.11 -7.04 5.94
CA ALA A 66 19.31 -7.78 4.98
C ALA A 66 20.18 -8.78 4.21
N MET A 67 19.53 -9.66 3.43
CA MET A 67 20.24 -10.70 2.65
C MET A 67 21.18 -10.14 1.58
N ASP A 68 21.01 -8.87 1.20
CA ASP A 68 21.87 -8.15 0.27
C ASP A 68 22.98 -7.35 0.99
N GLY A 69 23.10 -7.47 2.32
CA GLY A 69 24.08 -6.77 3.14
C GLY A 69 23.69 -5.34 3.52
N GLN A 70 22.54 -4.84 3.07
CA GLN A 70 22.04 -3.51 3.46
C GLN A 70 21.64 -3.50 4.93
N LYS A 71 21.86 -2.38 5.63
CA LYS A 71 21.38 -2.23 7.01
C LYS A 71 19.85 -2.23 7.03
N ILE A 72 19.29 -3.05 7.90
CA ILE A 72 17.84 -3.02 8.17
C ILE A 72 17.59 -1.86 9.13
N ASN A 73 16.83 -0.87 8.70
CA ASN A 73 16.38 0.22 9.55
C ASN A 73 14.90 -0.01 9.90
N VAL A 74 14.63 -0.56 11.07
CA VAL A 74 13.26 -0.67 11.60
C VAL A 74 12.96 0.62 12.36
N PRO A 75 11.92 1.39 11.99
CA PRO A 75 11.59 2.62 12.71
C PRO A 75 11.27 2.35 14.18
N ASP A 76 11.95 3.05 15.08
CA ASP A 76 11.70 3.00 16.53
C ASP A 76 10.50 3.88 16.88
N GLY A 77 9.29 3.36 16.63
CA GLY A 77 8.03 3.97 17.08
C GLY A 77 7.63 5.24 16.33
N GLN A 78 6.49 5.22 15.67
CA GLN A 78 5.92 6.41 15.03
C GLN A 78 5.20 7.24 16.10
N GLN A 79 5.59 8.50 16.28
CA GLN A 79 4.81 9.44 17.09
C GLN A 79 3.50 9.73 16.36
N ILE A 80 2.37 9.44 17.02
CA ILE A 80 1.06 9.77 16.49
C ILE A 80 0.82 11.26 16.74
N ASP A 81 0.94 12.07 15.69
CA ASP A 81 0.69 13.51 15.74
C ASP A 81 -0.61 13.88 14.99
N GLY A 82 -1.10 15.10 15.22
CA GLY A 82 -2.32 15.58 14.56
C GLY A 82 -2.20 15.64 13.03
N LYS A 83 -0.97 15.82 12.50
CA LYS A 83 -0.70 15.82 11.06
C LYS A 83 -0.88 14.42 10.46
N LEU A 84 -0.42 13.38 11.15
CA LEU A 84 -0.62 11.98 10.75
C LEU A 84 -2.09 11.60 10.78
N ILE A 85 -2.83 11.97 11.83
CA ILE A 85 -4.27 11.69 11.93
C ILE A 85 -5.03 12.35 10.79
N LEU A 86 -4.80 13.65 10.55
CA LEU A 86 -5.46 14.39 9.49
C LEU A 86 -5.11 13.83 8.10
N GLY A 87 -3.83 13.52 7.87
CA GLY A 87 -3.38 12.92 6.62
C GLY A 87 -3.97 11.54 6.37
N ALA A 88 -4.04 10.69 7.40
CA ALA A 88 -4.65 9.37 7.34
C ALA A 88 -6.16 9.45 7.05
N ALA A 89 -6.86 10.42 7.65
CA ALA A 89 -8.28 10.64 7.39
C ALA A 89 -8.52 11.06 5.93
N ILE A 90 -7.79 12.05 5.42
CA ILE A 90 -7.91 12.52 4.03
C ILE A 90 -7.57 11.39 3.05
N PHE A 91 -6.50 10.65 3.30
CA PHE A 91 -6.11 9.51 2.48
C PHE A 91 -7.16 8.40 2.50
N GLY A 92 -7.71 8.07 3.68
CA GLY A 92 -8.75 7.06 3.84
C GLY A 92 -10.04 7.42 3.11
N VAL A 93 -10.47 8.68 3.18
CA VAL A 93 -11.64 9.18 2.41
C VAL A 93 -11.39 9.06 0.91
N GLY A 94 -10.23 9.52 0.43
CA GLY A 94 -9.89 9.40 -1.00
C GLY A 94 -9.84 7.96 -1.48
N TRP A 95 -9.24 7.07 -0.68
CA TRP A 95 -9.19 5.64 -0.98
C TRP A 95 -10.58 5.00 -1.01
N GLY A 96 -11.46 5.33 -0.06
CA GLY A 96 -12.83 4.80 -0.03
C GLY A 96 -13.69 5.30 -1.19
N LEU A 97 -13.49 6.54 -1.63
CA LEU A 97 -14.18 7.10 -2.80
C LEU A 97 -13.69 6.49 -4.12
N ALA A 98 -12.37 6.30 -4.26
CA ALA A 98 -11.78 5.80 -5.50
C ALA A 98 -11.83 4.27 -5.62
N GLY A 99 -11.85 3.55 -4.49
CA GLY A 99 -11.72 2.09 -4.48
C GLY A 99 -10.32 1.60 -4.92
N ILE A 100 -9.35 2.50 -5.05
CA ILE A 100 -8.02 2.19 -5.60
C ILE A 100 -6.94 2.50 -4.55
N CYS A 101 -6.14 1.49 -4.20
CA CYS A 101 -4.99 1.60 -3.31
C CYS A 101 -3.70 1.78 -4.14
N PRO A 102 -2.67 2.51 -3.65
CA PRO A 102 -1.38 2.66 -4.34
C PRO A 102 -0.70 1.35 -4.75
N GLY A 103 -0.78 0.29 -3.92
CA GLY A 103 -0.19 -1.02 -4.25
C GLY A 103 -0.85 -1.67 -5.47
N PRO A 104 -2.17 -1.95 -5.42
CA PRO A 104 -2.95 -2.39 -6.58
C PRO A 104 -2.86 -1.45 -7.78
N ALA A 105 -2.78 -0.13 -7.58
CA ALA A 105 -2.63 0.81 -8.68
C ALA A 105 -1.31 0.59 -9.44
N MET A 106 -0.20 0.38 -8.72
CA MET A 106 1.09 0.08 -9.34
C MET A 106 1.06 -1.25 -10.12
N ALA A 107 0.46 -2.30 -9.53
CA ALA A 107 0.28 -3.58 -10.22
C ALA A 107 -0.68 -3.47 -11.42
N GLY A 108 -1.73 -2.64 -11.28
CA GLY A 108 -2.77 -2.39 -12.25
C GLY A 108 -2.31 -1.61 -13.47
N LEU A 109 -1.21 -0.87 -13.41
CA LEU A 109 -0.62 -0.25 -14.62
C LEU A 109 -0.33 -1.30 -15.71
N GLY A 110 -0.04 -2.55 -15.33
CA GLY A 110 0.15 -3.66 -16.26
C GLY A 110 -1.13 -4.15 -16.96
N SER A 111 -2.33 -3.83 -16.45
CA SER A 111 -3.60 -4.18 -17.11
C SER A 111 -3.98 -3.21 -18.24
N LEU A 112 -3.19 -2.14 -18.42
CA LEU A 112 -3.45 -1.03 -19.34
C LEU A 112 -4.79 -0.30 -19.12
N ALA A 113 -5.43 -0.47 -17.96
CA ALA A 113 -6.69 0.22 -17.68
C ALA A 113 -6.46 1.71 -17.44
N LEU A 114 -7.30 2.54 -18.07
CA LEU A 114 -7.19 4.01 -18.04
C LEU A 114 -7.26 4.57 -16.61
N GLU A 115 -8.04 3.93 -15.74
CA GLU A 115 -8.23 4.32 -14.34
C GLU A 115 -6.92 4.35 -13.55
N PHE A 116 -6.02 3.39 -13.75
CA PHE A 116 -4.72 3.37 -13.07
C PHE A 116 -3.76 4.41 -13.63
N PHE A 117 -3.82 4.68 -14.93
CA PHE A 117 -3.04 5.73 -15.58
C PHE A 117 -3.47 7.14 -15.18
N ILE A 118 -4.73 7.33 -14.76
CA ILE A 118 -5.20 8.60 -14.20
C ILE A 118 -4.87 8.68 -12.70
N PHE A 119 -5.13 7.60 -11.95
CA PHE A 119 -4.92 7.58 -10.51
C PHE A 119 -3.45 7.82 -10.12
N MET A 120 -2.52 7.15 -10.80
CA MET A 120 -1.09 7.22 -10.45
C MET A 120 -0.49 8.64 -10.52
N PRO A 121 -0.62 9.40 -11.63
CA PRO A 121 -0.10 10.77 -11.67
C PRO A 121 -0.80 11.69 -10.68
N VAL A 122 -2.11 11.54 -10.45
CA VAL A 122 -2.85 12.34 -9.47
C VAL A 122 -2.34 12.08 -8.05
N LEU A 123 -2.12 10.81 -7.69
CA LEU A 123 -1.51 10.42 -6.42
C LEU A 123 -0.11 11.04 -6.25
N ILE A 124 0.73 10.94 -7.29
CA ILE A 124 2.09 11.50 -7.28
C ILE A 124 2.06 13.02 -7.10
N ILE A 125 1.20 13.72 -7.84
CA ILE A 125 1.03 15.18 -7.73
C ILE A 125 0.60 15.54 -6.30
N GLY A 126 -0.36 14.82 -5.72
CA GLY A 126 -0.79 15.03 -4.34
C GLY A 126 0.34 14.82 -3.32
N LEU A 127 1.15 13.77 -3.49
CA LEU A 127 2.31 13.50 -2.63
C LEU A 127 3.38 14.59 -2.75
N LEU A 128 3.67 15.05 -3.96
CA LEU A 128 4.64 16.12 -4.21
C LEU A 128 4.16 17.45 -3.67
N ALA A 129 2.89 17.80 -3.87
CA ALA A 129 2.27 18.99 -3.30
C ALA A 129 2.32 18.96 -1.77
N GLY A 130 1.94 17.85 -1.14
CA GLY A 130 2.01 17.67 0.31
C GLY A 130 3.43 17.68 0.86
N ARG A 131 4.44 17.29 0.07
CA ARG A 131 5.86 17.43 0.42
C ARG A 131 6.34 18.88 0.30
N PHE A 132 5.93 19.57 -0.75
CA PHE A 132 6.27 20.98 -0.96
C PHE A 132 5.67 21.87 0.14
N LEU A 133 4.40 21.68 0.47
CA LEU A 133 3.71 22.40 1.55
C LEU A 133 4.38 22.18 2.91
N ARG A 134 4.87 20.95 3.20
CA ARG A 134 5.60 20.64 4.43
C ARG A 134 7.03 21.17 4.46
N GLY A 135 7.68 21.32 3.30
CA GLY A 135 9.04 21.87 3.21
C GLY A 135 9.06 23.41 3.15
N ALA A 136 7.92 24.05 2.86
CA ALA A 136 7.76 25.50 2.83
C ALA A 136 7.27 26.10 4.17
N LEU A 137 6.82 25.25 5.10
CA LEU A 137 6.40 25.57 6.48
C LEU A 137 7.49 25.15 7.47
#